data_AF-A0A645EK65-F1
#
_entry.id   AF-A0A645EK65-F1
#
_cell.length_a   1.000
_cell.length_b   1.000
_cell.length_c   1.000
_cell.angle_alpha   90.00
_cell.angle_beta   90.00
_cell.angle_gamma   90.00
#
_symmetry.space_group_name_H-M   'P 1'
#
loop_
_entity.id
_entity.type
_entity.pdbx_description
1 polymer ?
#
loop_
_entity_poly.entity_id
_entity_poly.type
_entity_poly.pdbx_seq_one_letter_code
_entity_poly.pdbx_strand_id
1 'polypeptide(L)' 'MVTIMKIVSIIMGVFFPAFLIKAVRATDNDSVSKYTAGACISFGVVLFTVMGLL' A
#
# COMPACT_ATOMS: atom_id res chain seq x y z
N MET A 1 1.42 -17.02 -12.77
CA MET A 1 2.31 -15.89 -12.41
C MET A 1 1.58 -14.55 -12.52
N VAL A 2 1.09 -14.18 -13.71
CA VAL A 2 0.32 -12.94 -13.94
C VAL A 2 -0.96 -12.83 -13.10
N THR A 3 -1.73 -13.91 -12.95
CA THR A 3 -2.97 -13.92 -12.15
C THR A 3 -2.72 -13.65 -10.67
N ILE A 4 -1.63 -14.19 -10.11
CA ILE A 4 -1.25 -13.98 -8.70
C ILE A 4 -0.85 -12.52 -8.49
N MET A 5 -0.03 -11.96 -9.40
CA MET A 5 0.35 -10.54 -9.34
C MET A 5 -0.86 -9.60 -9.43
N LYS A 6 -1.84 -9.92 -10.29
CA LYS A 6 -3.10 -9.16 -10.37
C LYS A 6 -3.88 -9.19 -9.05
N ILE A 7 -4.01 -10.35 -8.42
CA ILE A 7 -4.71 -10.49 -7.13
C ILE A 7 -4.00 -9.68 -6.04
N VAL A 8 -2.66 -9.77 -5.97
CA VAL A 8 -1.86 -8.99 -5.00
C VAL A 8 -2.02 -7.49 -5.23
N SER A 9 -2.05 -7.04 -6.49
CA SER A 9 -2.26 -5.64 -6.85
C SER A 9 -3.63 -5.12 -6.41
N ILE A 10 -4.69 -5.91 -6.61
CA ILE A 10 -6.05 -5.56 -6.16
C ILE A 10 -6.10 -5.41 -4.64
N ILE A 11 -5.50 -6.35 -3.90
CA ILE A 11 -5.45 -6.30 -2.44
C ILE A 11 -4.68 -5.05 -1.99
N MET A 12 -3.50 -4.80 -2.55
CA MET A 12 -2.68 -3.64 -2.19
C MET A 12 -3.32 -2.31 -2.59
N GLY A 13 -4.10 -2.27 -3.68
CA GLY A 13 -4.90 -1.12 -4.08
C GLY A 13 -5.98 -0.74 -3.06
N VAL A 14 -6.44 -1.69 -2.24
CA VAL A 14 -7.38 -1.42 -1.12
C VAL A 14 -6.62 -1.08 0.17
N PHE A 15 -5.50 -1.78 0.44
CA PHE A 15 -4.71 -1.54 1.64
C PHE A 15 -4.01 -0.17 1.62
N PHE A 16 -3.53 0.29 0.47
CA PHE A 16 -2.87 1.58 0.32
C PHE A 16 -3.72 2.77 0.81
N PRO A 17 -4.94 3.01 0.30
CA PRO A 17 -5.79 4.09 0.78
C PRO A 17 -6.20 3.88 2.25
N ALA A 18 -6.39 2.65 2.70
CA ALA A 18 -6.69 2.37 4.11
C ALA A 18 -5.53 2.77 5.06
N PHE A 19 -4.28 2.51 4.66
CA PHE A 19 -3.10 2.95 5.41
C PHE A 19 -2.91 4.46 5.36
N LEU A 20 -3.14 5.10 4.21
CA LEU A 20 -3.10 6.56 4.09
C LEU A 20 -4.15 7.23 4.99
N ILE A 21 -5.39 6.75 4.98
CA ILE A 21 -6.46 7.29 5.83
C ILE A 21 -6.10 7.13 7.31
N LYS A 22 -5.51 5.99 7.70
CA LYS A 22 -5.05 5.77 9.08
C LYS A 22 -3.87 6.65 9.45
N ALA A 23 -2.92 6.88 8.54
CA ALA A 23 -1.78 7.76 8.77
C ALA A 23 -2.21 9.22 8.94
N VAL A 24 -3.15 9.68 8.11
CA VAL A 24 -3.68 11.07 8.17
C VAL A 24 -4.57 11.27 9.40
N ARG A 25 -5.31 10.25 9.84
CA ARG A 25 -6.15 10.31 11.05
C ARG A 25 -5.40 10.03 12.35
N ALA A 26 -4.17 9.55 12.28
CA ALA A 26 -3.36 9.28 13.44
C ALA A 26 -2.85 10.59 14.04
N THR A 27 -3.12 10.80 15.33
CA THR A 27 -2.68 11.97 16.08
C THR A 27 -1.35 11.72 16.81
N ASP A 28 -0.99 10.45 17.03
CA ASP A 28 0.23 10.05 17.72
C ASP A 28 1.37 9.79 16.73
N ASN A 29 2.53 10.42 16.94
CA ASN A 29 3.68 10.35 16.03
C ASN A 29 4.15 8.92 15.75
N ASP A 30 4.06 8.01 16.73
CA ASP A 30 4.49 6.61 16.56
C ASP A 30 3.55 5.88 15.58
N SER A 31 2.25 6.11 15.75
CA SER A 31 1.21 5.54 14.87
C SER A 31 1.23 6.14 13.46
N VAL A 32 1.51 7.45 13.33
CA VAL A 32 1.69 8.12 12.03
C VAL A 32 2.84 7.47 11.26
N SER A 33 3.99 7.26 11.90
CA SER A 33 5.18 6.65 11.28
C SER A 33 4.87 5.23 10.79
N LYS A 34 4.22 4.41 11.65
CA LYS A 34 3.86 3.03 11.32
C LYS A 34 2.88 2.93 10.15
N TYR A 35 1.84 3.75 10.12
CA TYR A 35 0.86 3.73 9.03
C TYR A 35 1.43 4.33 7.75
N THR A 36 2.31 5.32 7.84
CA THR A 36 3.04 5.88 6.68
C THR A 36 3.95 4.82 6.06
N ALA A 37 4.70 4.06 6.86
CA ALA A 37 5.51 2.94 6.37
C ALA A 37 4.65 1.89 5.67
N GLY A 38 3.49 1.53 6.24
CA GLY A 38 2.52 0.62 5.61
C GLY A 38 1.97 1.15 4.28
N ALA A 39 1.68 2.45 4.20
CA ALA A 39 1.26 3.10 2.96
C ALA A 39 2.37 3.09 1.89
N CYS A 40 3.62 3.38 2.27
CA CYS A 40 4.75 3.35 1.34
C CYS A 40 5.02 1.93 0.80
N ILE A 41 4.97 0.91 1.65
CA ILE A 41 5.17 -0.49 1.23
C ILE A 41 4.07 -0.93 0.26
N SER A 42 2.81 -0.67 0.61
CA SER A 42 1.67 -1.04 -0.25
C SER A 42 1.72 -0.30 -1.60
N PHE A 43 2.07 0.99 -1.60
CA PHE A 43 2.30 1.75 -2.83
C PHE A 43 3.45 1.19 -3.67
N GLY A 44 4.58 0.85 -3.04
CA GLY A 44 5.73 0.26 -3.71
C GLY A 44 5.38 -1.07 -4.40
N VAL A 45 4.58 -1.92 -3.76
CA VAL A 45 4.10 -3.18 -4.36
C VAL A 45 3.18 -2.91 -5.56
N VAL A 46 2.29 -1.90 -5.47
CA VAL A 46 1.44 -1.50 -6.59
C VAL A 46 2.29 -1.01 -7.76
N LEU A 47 3.24 -0.09 -7.53
CA LEU A 47 4.14 0.41 -8.57
C LEU A 47 4.99 -0.69 -9.18
N PHE A 48 5.56 -1.58 -8.36
CA PHE A 48 6.33 -2.74 -8.83
C PHE A 48 5.47 -3.64 -9.73
N THR A 49 4.21 -3.85 -9.36
CA THR A 49 3.28 -4.63 -10.19
C THR A 49 2.96 -3.91 -11.49
N VAL A 50 2.74 -2.60 -11.48
CA VAL A 50 2.49 -1.82 -12.71
C VAL A 50 3.70 -1.84 -13.62
N MET A 51 4.91 -1.64 -13.09
CA MET A 51 6.15 -1.62 -13.88
C MET A 51 6.59 -3.00 -14.36
N GLY A 52 6.38 -4.05 -13.57
CA GLY A 52 6.77 -5.42 -13.92
C GLY A 52 5.73 -6.19 -14.74
N LEU A 53 4.51 -5.66 -14.88
CA LEU A 53 3.44 -6.26 -15.67
C LEU A 53 3.13 -5.49 -16.97
N LEU A 54 3.66 -4.26 -17.13
CA LEU A 54 3.75 -3.56 -18.42
C LEU A 54 4.90 -4.13 -19.25
#